data_AF-A0A7J9JW27-F1
#
_entry.id   AF-A0A7J9JW27-F1
#
_cell.length_a   1.000
_cell.length_b   1.000
_cell.length_c   1.000
_cell.angle_alpha   90.00
_cell.angle_beta   90.00
_cell.angle_gamma   90.00
#
_symmetry.space_group_name_H-M   'P 1'
#
loop_
_entity.id
_entity.type
_entity.pdbx_description
1 polymer ?
#
loop_
_entity_poly.entity_id
_entity_poly.type
_entity_poly.pdbx_seq_one_letter_code
_entity_poly.pdbx_strand_id
1 'polypeptide(L)'
;MVQMPDILNWFGWCTWDAFYTNVSAEGLKQGLESLEKGGTPPKFVIIDDGWQTVGMDPTGIEYRSDCTAKLIHIKENHKFQKKGKGHRADDPAMGLGYVISEMKDRYALKYVYVWHAITGYWGGVKPGITEMEHYEPKLVYPVSSPGVRSNDYSDVLQSITINGVGLVKPEKAFEFYNDLHSYLASAGIDGVKVDVQSILETLGAGHGGRVKLTRKYHQALEASISSNFHDNAIIACMSHNTDTLYSAKSTAVMRASDDFFPRDQASHTIHIASVAYNTIFIGEFMQPDWDMFHSLHPMAEYHGAARAVGGCAIYVSDKPGQHDFNLLKKLVLPDGSVLRAKYPGRPTRDCLFSDPVRDGKSLLKIWNLNDFTGVIGVFNCQGAGWCEVTKKMVNHDEQPGTITSIIRASDVEYPFQVAEDGWIGDSILYSHLGGEVTYLPRNAFMSITLKPREYEVFTIVPVMALSSGSKFAPIGLTKMFNSGGAIKGLKYETENPVATVIMKVRGCGPFGAYSSTKPQRITVDSEEVEFEYEGESGLVTFALKVPEEEQYLWNIVIEL
;
A
#
# COMPACT_ATOMS: atom_id res chain seq x y z
N MET A 1 -6.30 -11.56 -17.02
CA MET A 1 -6.16 -10.81 -15.76
C MET A 1 -4.72 -10.36 -15.66
N VAL A 2 -4.48 -9.13 -15.21
CA VAL A 2 -3.13 -8.63 -14.95
C VAL A 2 -2.54 -9.43 -13.77
N GLN A 3 -1.30 -9.93 -13.92
CA GLN A 3 -0.61 -10.62 -12.83
C GLN A 3 -0.33 -9.60 -11.71
N MET A 4 -0.77 -9.92 -10.49
CA MET A 4 -0.51 -9.10 -9.31
C MET A 4 0.89 -9.39 -8.76
N PRO A 5 1.68 -8.36 -8.43
CA PRO A 5 3.02 -8.57 -7.87
C PRO A 5 2.92 -9.07 -6.44
N ASP A 6 3.81 -10.00 -6.08
CA ASP A 6 3.80 -10.63 -4.76
C ASP A 6 4.21 -9.67 -3.63
N ILE A 7 4.86 -8.54 -3.94
CA ILE A 7 5.21 -7.48 -2.96
C ILE A 7 4.00 -7.05 -2.10
N LEU A 8 2.78 -7.17 -2.63
CA LEU A 8 1.55 -6.81 -1.93
C LEU A 8 1.34 -7.64 -0.66
N ASN A 9 1.86 -8.87 -0.61
CA ASN A 9 1.66 -9.80 0.51
C ASN A 9 2.70 -9.63 1.64
N TRP A 10 3.63 -8.70 1.46
CA TRP A 10 4.75 -8.48 2.35
C TRP A 10 4.71 -7.08 2.95
N PHE A 11 5.32 -6.92 4.12
CA PHE A 11 5.59 -5.61 4.69
C PHE A 11 6.83 -5.00 4.02
N GLY A 12 6.79 -3.70 3.75
CA GLY A 12 7.91 -3.00 3.13
C GLY A 12 8.32 -1.71 3.81
N TRP A 13 9.37 -1.11 3.27
CA TRP A 13 9.88 0.19 3.68
C TRP A 13 10.25 1.03 2.45
N CYS A 14 9.88 2.31 2.44
CA CYS A 14 10.25 3.27 1.41
C CYS A 14 11.21 4.30 1.99
N THR A 15 12.31 4.59 1.30
CA THR A 15 13.36 5.47 1.84
C THR A 15 13.05 6.96 1.74
N TRP A 16 11.91 7.36 1.15
CA TRP A 16 11.59 8.76 0.84
C TRP A 16 11.56 9.68 2.07
N ASP A 17 10.64 9.52 3.02
CA ASP A 17 10.60 10.42 4.19
C ASP A 17 11.78 10.20 5.16
N ALA A 18 12.41 9.01 5.09
CA ALA A 18 13.56 8.66 5.89
C ALA A 18 14.78 9.53 5.53
N PHE A 19 15.04 9.73 4.23
CA PHE A 19 16.27 10.37 3.77
C PHE A 19 16.08 11.44 2.67
N TYR A 20 14.93 11.46 2.02
CA TYR A 20 14.71 12.13 0.73
C TYR A 20 15.86 11.76 -0.23
N THR A 21 16.40 12.75 -0.93
CA THR A 21 17.52 12.59 -1.86
C THR A 21 18.85 12.19 -1.19
N ASN A 22 18.92 12.11 0.15
CA ASN A 22 20.14 11.71 0.89
C ASN A 22 20.25 10.20 1.14
N VAL A 23 19.38 9.37 0.57
CA VAL A 23 19.44 7.91 0.71
C VAL A 23 20.83 7.36 0.30
N SER A 24 21.33 6.36 1.04
CA SER A 24 22.64 5.73 0.82
C SER A 24 22.61 4.25 1.22
N ALA A 25 23.63 3.48 0.82
CA ALA A 25 23.78 2.08 1.20
C ALA A 25 23.84 1.88 2.74
N GLU A 26 24.49 2.80 3.46
CA GLU A 26 24.56 2.75 4.93
C GLU A 26 23.20 3.12 5.57
N GLY A 27 22.50 4.12 5.03
CA GLY A 27 21.14 4.46 5.49
C GLY A 27 20.16 3.31 5.29
N LEU A 28 20.25 2.60 4.14
CA LEU A 28 19.46 1.41 3.84
C LEU A 28 19.69 0.32 4.90
N LYS A 29 20.97 0.02 5.18
CA LYS A 29 21.37 -0.95 6.21
C LYS A 29 20.79 -0.58 7.58
N GLN A 30 20.92 0.68 8.01
CA GLN A 30 20.43 1.14 9.31
C GLN A 30 18.92 0.98 9.46
N GLY A 31 18.14 1.29 8.41
CA GLY A 31 16.69 1.11 8.45
C GLY A 31 16.27 -0.35 8.52
N LEU A 32 16.89 -1.22 7.72
CA LEU A 32 16.64 -2.66 7.74
C LEU A 32 16.98 -3.28 9.11
N GLU A 33 18.15 -2.98 9.68
CA GLU A 33 18.53 -3.45 11.02
C GLU A 33 17.57 -2.96 12.10
N SER A 34 17.07 -1.73 11.97
CA SER A 34 16.15 -1.13 12.95
C SER A 34 14.81 -1.84 12.96
N LEU A 35 14.21 -2.11 11.80
CA LEU A 35 12.93 -2.81 11.69
C LEU A 35 13.03 -4.30 12.08
N GLU A 36 14.12 -4.97 11.71
CA GLU A 36 14.37 -6.37 12.10
C GLU A 36 14.48 -6.51 13.63
N LYS A 37 15.25 -5.63 14.29
CA LYS A 37 15.36 -5.61 15.77
C LYS A 37 14.03 -5.37 16.46
N GLY A 38 13.08 -4.71 15.81
CA GLY A 38 11.73 -4.49 16.32
C GLY A 38 10.77 -5.68 16.20
N GLY A 39 11.18 -6.72 15.47
CA GLY A 39 10.35 -7.91 15.19
C GLY A 39 9.32 -7.70 14.08
N THR A 40 9.52 -6.70 13.22
CA THR A 40 8.68 -6.45 12.03
C THR A 40 9.57 -6.29 10.81
N PRO A 41 10.26 -7.36 10.38
CA PRO A 41 11.23 -7.28 9.32
C PRO A 41 10.54 -6.99 7.98
N PRO A 42 10.95 -5.94 7.23
CA PRO A 42 10.44 -5.72 5.89
C PRO A 42 10.96 -6.84 4.97
N LYS A 43 10.13 -7.31 4.05
CA LYS A 43 10.55 -8.25 2.99
C LYS A 43 10.67 -7.57 1.63
N PHE A 44 10.29 -6.30 1.53
CA PHE A 44 10.69 -5.48 0.41
C PHE A 44 11.13 -4.07 0.82
N VAL A 45 11.92 -3.43 -0.04
CA VAL A 45 12.31 -2.03 0.10
C VAL A 45 12.16 -1.28 -1.21
N ILE A 46 11.70 -0.03 -1.13
CA ILE A 46 11.70 0.92 -2.24
C ILE A 46 12.83 1.91 -1.96
N ILE A 47 13.90 1.83 -2.75
CA ILE A 47 14.95 2.85 -2.79
C ILE A 47 14.41 4.01 -3.62
N ASP A 48 13.85 4.99 -2.91
CA ASP A 48 13.27 6.19 -3.50
C ASP A 48 14.35 7.16 -4.01
N ASP A 49 13.94 8.32 -4.51
CA ASP A 49 14.80 9.29 -5.18
C ASP A 49 16.09 9.63 -4.38
N GLY A 50 17.18 9.83 -5.12
CA GLY A 50 18.51 10.16 -4.62
C GLY A 50 19.58 9.12 -4.97
N TRP A 51 19.25 7.98 -5.55
CA TRP A 51 20.22 6.93 -5.89
C TRP A 51 20.83 7.08 -7.30
N GLN A 52 20.13 7.78 -8.22
CA GLN A 52 20.53 7.94 -9.62
C GLN A 52 21.73 8.90 -9.79
N THR A 53 22.51 8.71 -10.86
CA THR A 53 23.57 9.65 -11.24
C THR A 53 22.98 10.79 -12.08
N VAL A 54 22.84 11.96 -11.47
CA VAL A 54 22.20 13.14 -12.07
C VAL A 54 23.15 14.34 -12.08
N GLY A 55 22.89 15.29 -12.97
CA GLY A 55 23.64 16.53 -13.08
C GLY A 55 22.72 17.73 -13.36
N MET A 56 23.10 18.88 -12.83
CA MET A 56 22.44 20.15 -13.10
C MET A 56 22.91 20.74 -14.44
N ASP A 57 22.07 21.59 -15.03
CA ASP A 57 22.49 22.43 -16.15
C ASP A 57 23.21 23.68 -15.62
N PRO A 58 24.35 24.08 -16.19
CA PRO A 58 25.12 25.24 -15.71
C PRO A 58 24.33 26.55 -15.74
N THR A 59 23.34 26.66 -16.63
CA THR A 59 22.47 27.81 -16.81
C THR A 59 21.07 27.60 -16.21
N GLY A 60 20.89 26.53 -15.43
CA GLY A 60 19.62 26.26 -14.77
C GLY A 60 19.28 27.36 -13.78
N ILE A 61 18.00 27.73 -13.70
CA ILE A 61 17.53 28.69 -12.70
C ILE A 61 17.24 27.90 -11.42
N GLU A 62 17.98 28.20 -10.34
CA GLU A 62 17.85 27.58 -9.01
C GLU A 62 16.51 27.95 -8.35
N TYR A 63 15.45 27.25 -8.74
CA TYR A 63 14.23 27.17 -7.95
C TYR A 63 14.01 25.68 -7.65
N ARG A 64 14.34 25.26 -6.41
CA ARG A 64 14.46 23.84 -5.98
C ARG A 64 15.34 22.98 -6.91
N SER A 65 16.66 23.05 -6.73
CA SER A 65 17.67 22.35 -7.54
C SER A 65 17.32 20.90 -7.88
N ASP A 66 16.82 20.15 -6.90
CA ASP A 66 16.66 18.69 -6.99
C ASP A 66 15.63 18.27 -8.05
N CYS A 67 14.59 19.09 -8.29
CA CYS A 67 13.52 18.79 -9.24
C CYS A 67 13.85 19.18 -10.70
N THR A 68 15.07 19.62 -10.98
CA THR A 68 15.49 20.07 -12.34
C THR A 68 16.73 19.36 -12.86
N ALA A 69 17.37 18.54 -12.01
CA ALA A 69 18.50 17.74 -12.41
C ALA A 69 18.11 16.77 -13.54
N LYS A 70 19.09 16.39 -14.35
CA LYS A 70 18.91 15.49 -15.49
C LYS A 70 19.73 14.24 -15.28
N LEU A 71 19.21 13.10 -15.73
CA LEU A 71 19.93 11.83 -15.71
C LEU A 71 21.16 11.95 -16.63
N ILE A 72 22.35 11.65 -16.09
CA ILE A 72 23.61 11.66 -16.86
C ILE A 72 24.23 10.28 -17.00
N HIS A 73 23.80 9.30 -16.20
CA HIS A 73 24.19 7.90 -16.35
C HIS A 73 23.05 6.99 -15.87
N ILE A 74 22.80 5.85 -16.54
CA ILE A 74 21.82 4.84 -16.11
C ILE A 74 22.23 4.06 -14.85
N LYS A 75 23.47 4.27 -14.37
CA LYS A 75 24.04 3.55 -13.21
C LYS A 75 23.90 4.43 -11.97
N GLU A 76 23.89 3.78 -10.82
CA GLU A 76 23.82 4.40 -9.51
C GLU A 76 24.94 5.42 -9.29
N ASN A 77 24.66 6.42 -8.44
CA ASN A 77 25.67 7.35 -7.99
C ASN A 77 26.57 6.74 -6.91
N HIS A 78 27.57 7.51 -6.48
CA HIS A 78 28.57 7.07 -5.51
C HIS A 78 27.99 6.58 -4.17
N LYS A 79 26.78 6.99 -3.76
CA LYS A 79 26.19 6.59 -2.46
C LYS A 79 25.81 5.11 -2.38
N PHE A 80 25.75 4.44 -3.53
CA PHE A 80 25.44 3.01 -3.64
C PHE A 80 26.66 2.22 -4.15
N GLN A 81 27.86 2.67 -3.78
CA GLN A 81 29.11 1.96 -4.02
C GLN A 81 29.85 1.72 -2.70
N LYS A 82 30.45 0.55 -2.52
CA LYS A 82 31.08 0.09 -1.25
C LYS A 82 32.12 1.06 -0.65
N LYS A 83 32.72 1.93 -1.46
CA LYS A 83 33.68 2.97 -1.02
C LYS A 83 33.39 4.35 -1.61
N GLY A 84 32.16 4.63 -2.01
CA GLY A 84 31.84 5.87 -2.71
C GLY A 84 32.13 7.12 -1.87
N LYS A 85 33.19 7.85 -2.23
CA LYS A 85 33.54 9.14 -1.65
C LYS A 85 33.52 10.20 -2.75
N GLY A 86 32.40 10.91 -2.87
CA GLY A 86 32.24 12.08 -3.75
C GLY A 86 32.16 11.81 -5.26
N HIS A 87 32.74 10.71 -5.76
CA HIS A 87 32.72 10.33 -7.19
C HIS A 87 32.40 8.85 -7.40
N ARG A 88 31.73 8.55 -8.52
CA ARG A 88 31.38 7.20 -8.95
C ARG A 88 32.62 6.51 -9.51
N ALA A 89 32.92 5.30 -9.05
CA ALA A 89 33.93 4.43 -9.63
C ALA A 89 33.32 3.47 -10.67
N ASP A 90 34.09 3.12 -11.70
CA ASP A 90 33.67 2.21 -12.79
C ASP A 90 33.93 0.72 -12.50
N ASP A 91 33.86 0.31 -11.24
CA ASP A 91 33.99 -1.10 -10.84
C ASP A 91 32.62 -1.71 -10.50
N PRO A 92 32.03 -2.53 -11.40
CA PRO A 92 30.74 -3.18 -11.15
C PRO A 92 30.74 -4.11 -9.93
N ALA A 93 31.89 -4.68 -9.56
CA ALA A 93 32.00 -5.57 -8.40
C ALA A 93 31.77 -4.85 -7.06
N MET A 94 31.71 -3.53 -7.08
CA MET A 94 31.59 -2.66 -5.91
C MET A 94 30.38 -1.71 -6.01
N GLY A 95 29.56 -1.85 -7.05
CA GLY A 95 28.40 -0.99 -7.35
C GLY A 95 27.08 -1.45 -6.70
N LEU A 96 25.96 -1.04 -7.29
CA LEU A 96 24.62 -1.33 -6.77
C LEU A 96 24.40 -2.82 -6.49
N GLY A 97 24.82 -3.70 -7.40
CA GLY A 97 24.65 -5.15 -7.26
C GLY A 97 25.28 -5.73 -6.00
N TYR A 98 26.46 -5.23 -5.60
CA TYR A 98 27.10 -5.65 -4.34
C TYR A 98 26.24 -5.24 -3.13
N VAL A 99 25.77 -3.99 -3.11
CA VAL A 99 24.93 -3.48 -2.02
C VAL A 99 23.64 -4.29 -1.91
N ILE A 100 22.96 -4.53 -3.03
CA ILE A 100 21.68 -5.27 -3.05
C ILE A 100 21.87 -6.73 -2.64
N SER A 101 22.90 -7.40 -3.13
CA SER A 101 23.22 -8.78 -2.70
C SER A 101 23.45 -8.84 -1.19
N GLU A 102 24.27 -7.92 -0.64
CA GLU A 102 24.55 -7.88 0.80
C GLU A 102 23.26 -7.67 1.61
N MET A 103 22.35 -6.79 1.17
CA MET A 103 21.09 -6.54 1.88
C MET A 103 20.11 -7.71 1.77
N LYS A 104 20.01 -8.35 0.59
CA LYS A 104 19.15 -9.53 0.40
C LYS A 104 19.60 -10.70 1.27
N ASP A 105 20.89 -11.00 1.25
CA ASP A 105 21.46 -12.11 2.03
C ASP A 105 21.32 -11.88 3.53
N ARG A 106 21.57 -10.64 4.00
CA ARG A 106 21.60 -10.33 5.43
C ARG A 106 20.21 -10.19 6.06
N TYR A 107 19.26 -9.59 5.35
CA TYR A 107 17.94 -9.25 5.91
C TYR A 107 16.80 -10.10 5.34
N ALA A 108 17.15 -11.13 4.54
CA ALA A 108 16.19 -11.98 3.83
C ALA A 108 15.15 -11.15 3.05
N LEU A 109 15.60 -10.07 2.39
CA LEU A 109 14.74 -9.28 1.51
C LEU A 109 14.36 -10.12 0.31
N LYS A 110 13.06 -10.15 0.00
CA LYS A 110 12.52 -10.80 -1.18
C LYS A 110 12.58 -9.87 -2.38
N TYR A 111 12.27 -8.59 -2.19
CA TYR A 111 12.16 -7.62 -3.28
C TYR A 111 12.88 -6.30 -2.97
N VAL A 112 13.58 -5.76 -3.95
CA VAL A 112 14.14 -4.41 -3.94
C VAL A 112 13.62 -3.69 -5.17
N TYR A 113 12.87 -2.63 -4.95
CA TYR A 113 12.41 -1.73 -6.01
C TYR A 113 13.21 -0.44 -5.97
N VAL A 114 13.38 0.21 -7.13
CA VAL A 114 14.01 1.54 -7.21
C VAL A 114 13.08 2.54 -7.88
N TRP A 115 13.17 3.79 -7.45
CA TRP A 115 12.43 4.89 -8.05
C TRP A 115 13.12 5.43 -9.30
N HIS A 116 12.35 5.82 -10.32
CA HIS A 116 12.80 6.75 -11.36
C HIS A 116 11.60 7.52 -11.95
N ALA A 117 11.83 8.70 -12.51
CA ALA A 117 10.78 9.40 -13.26
C ALA A 117 10.53 8.75 -14.64
N ILE A 118 9.34 8.92 -15.21
CA ILE A 118 9.04 8.44 -16.57
C ILE A 118 10.00 9.03 -17.61
N THR A 119 10.50 10.25 -17.39
CA THR A 119 11.47 10.91 -18.27
C THR A 119 12.93 10.55 -17.95
N GLY A 120 13.17 9.58 -17.07
CA GLY A 120 14.50 9.15 -16.60
C GLY A 120 14.88 9.75 -15.25
N TYR A 121 14.73 11.06 -15.10
CA TYR A 121 14.77 11.79 -13.83
C TYR A 121 13.82 13.01 -13.92
N TRP A 122 13.68 13.80 -12.85
CA TRP A 122 12.77 14.96 -12.81
C TRP A 122 12.91 15.91 -14.02
N GLY A 123 14.14 16.31 -14.36
CA GLY A 123 14.44 17.15 -15.53
C GLY A 123 14.64 16.38 -16.84
N GLY A 124 14.44 15.06 -16.85
CA GLY A 124 14.66 14.20 -18.01
C GLY A 124 16.09 13.67 -18.15
N VAL A 125 16.45 13.22 -19.36
CA VAL A 125 17.80 12.73 -19.73
C VAL A 125 18.63 13.87 -20.32
N LYS A 126 19.89 14.02 -19.87
CA LYS A 126 20.73 15.15 -20.27
C LYS A 126 21.12 15.10 -21.76
N PRO A 127 20.84 16.14 -22.55
CA PRO A 127 21.31 16.23 -23.93
C PRO A 127 22.79 16.64 -24.03
N GLY A 128 23.44 16.22 -25.12
CA GLY A 128 24.80 16.67 -25.47
C GLY A 128 25.92 16.02 -24.64
N ILE A 129 25.66 14.90 -23.96
CA ILE A 129 26.69 14.10 -23.30
C ILE A 129 26.80 12.73 -23.97
N THR A 130 28.01 12.20 -24.07
CA THR A 130 28.32 10.98 -24.82
C THR A 130 27.55 9.76 -24.29
N GLU A 131 27.38 9.66 -22.97
CA GLU A 131 26.73 8.53 -22.30
C GLU A 131 25.22 8.41 -22.61
N MET A 132 24.60 9.48 -23.08
CA MET A 132 23.16 9.56 -23.34
C MET A 132 22.81 9.88 -24.79
N GLU A 133 23.81 10.14 -25.63
CA GLU A 133 23.62 10.64 -27.00
C GLU A 133 22.82 9.68 -27.88
N HIS A 134 22.98 8.36 -27.69
CA HIS A 134 22.29 7.35 -28.49
C HIS A 134 20.77 7.28 -28.25
N TYR A 135 20.29 7.82 -27.13
CA TYR A 135 18.84 7.98 -26.87
C TYR A 135 18.26 9.24 -27.55
N GLU A 136 19.11 10.05 -28.18
CA GLU A 136 18.77 11.31 -28.85
C GLU A 136 17.88 12.25 -27.99
N PRO A 137 18.20 12.49 -26.70
CA PRO A 137 17.39 13.36 -25.86
C PRO A 137 17.40 14.79 -26.39
N LYS A 138 16.24 15.46 -26.35
CA LYS A 138 16.08 16.87 -26.73
C LYS A 138 15.40 17.65 -25.64
N LEU A 139 15.81 18.90 -25.48
CA LEU A 139 15.17 19.81 -24.54
C LEU A 139 13.78 20.21 -25.06
N VAL A 140 12.75 19.88 -24.30
CA VAL A 140 11.35 20.19 -24.58
C VAL A 140 10.78 20.95 -23.39
N TYR A 141 9.99 21.99 -23.66
CA TYR A 141 9.41 22.83 -22.62
C TYR A 141 7.94 22.44 -22.42
N PRO A 142 7.54 22.00 -21.21
CA PRO A 142 6.15 21.73 -20.85
C PRO A 142 5.18 22.84 -21.26
N VAL A 143 4.04 22.44 -21.83
CA VAL A 143 2.91 23.34 -22.11
C VAL A 143 1.66 22.83 -21.39
N SER A 144 1.34 23.46 -20.26
CA SER A 144 0.16 23.10 -19.45
C SER A 144 -1.14 23.63 -20.05
N SER A 145 -2.18 22.79 -20.05
CA SER A 145 -3.53 23.19 -20.47
C SER A 145 -4.12 24.24 -19.52
N PRO A 146 -5.12 25.04 -19.95
CA PRO A 146 -5.83 25.95 -19.05
C PRO A 146 -6.42 25.23 -17.82
N GLY A 147 -6.92 24.01 -17.99
CA GLY A 147 -7.48 23.20 -16.91
C GLY A 147 -6.42 22.83 -15.87
N VAL A 148 -5.26 22.31 -16.30
CA VAL A 148 -4.14 22.00 -15.40
C VAL A 148 -3.69 23.25 -14.65
N ARG A 149 -3.48 24.37 -15.35
CA ARG A 149 -3.10 25.66 -14.72
C ARG A 149 -4.13 26.20 -13.73
N SER A 150 -5.42 25.88 -13.93
CA SER A 150 -6.49 26.30 -13.04
C SER A 150 -6.61 25.44 -11.78
N ASN A 151 -6.04 24.23 -11.77
CA ASN A 151 -6.09 23.28 -10.65
C ASN A 151 -4.82 23.32 -9.81
N ASP A 152 -3.65 23.36 -10.45
CA ASP A 152 -2.37 23.30 -9.76
C ASP A 152 -1.37 24.28 -10.37
N TYR A 153 -0.70 25.02 -9.49
CA TYR A 153 0.45 25.86 -9.80
C TYR A 153 1.61 25.44 -8.90
N SER A 154 1.91 24.13 -8.89
CA SER A 154 3.01 23.58 -8.14
C SER A 154 4.33 24.21 -8.58
N ASP A 155 5.09 24.70 -7.59
CA ASP A 155 6.46 25.21 -7.76
C ASP A 155 7.35 24.22 -8.55
N VAL A 156 7.11 22.91 -8.39
CA VAL A 156 7.88 21.85 -9.05
C VAL A 156 7.64 21.89 -10.55
N LEU A 157 6.38 21.88 -11.00
CA LEU A 157 6.06 21.94 -12.43
C LEU A 157 6.53 23.26 -13.05
N GLN A 158 6.44 24.38 -12.33
CA GLN A 158 6.98 25.66 -12.80
C GLN A 158 8.50 25.59 -13.01
N SER A 159 9.24 24.99 -12.07
CA SER A 159 10.70 24.82 -12.17
C SER A 159 11.09 23.94 -13.36
N ILE A 160 10.38 22.83 -13.56
CA ILE A 160 10.57 21.94 -14.72
C ILE A 160 10.23 22.68 -16.02
N THR A 161 9.16 23.48 -16.03
CA THR A 161 8.75 24.25 -17.21
C THR A 161 9.80 25.28 -17.61
N ILE A 162 10.41 25.98 -16.65
CA ILE A 162 11.44 26.98 -16.91
C ILE A 162 12.73 26.34 -17.43
N ASN A 163 13.15 25.23 -16.83
CA ASN A 163 14.43 24.59 -17.13
C ASN A 163 14.36 23.61 -18.32
N GLY A 164 13.15 23.22 -18.72
CA GLY A 164 12.91 22.24 -19.78
C GLY A 164 13.24 20.81 -19.36
N VAL A 165 12.61 19.87 -20.05
CA VAL A 165 12.77 18.43 -19.86
C VAL A 165 13.61 17.86 -21.00
N GLY A 166 14.66 17.11 -20.65
CA GLY A 166 15.39 16.30 -21.60
C GLY A 166 14.57 15.07 -22.02
N LEU A 167 13.74 15.23 -23.04
CA LEU A 167 12.85 14.18 -23.52
C LEU A 167 13.61 13.24 -24.45
N VAL A 168 13.72 11.97 -24.07
CA VAL A 168 14.23 10.90 -24.95
C VAL A 168 13.38 10.85 -26.22
N LYS A 169 14.01 10.64 -27.38
CA LYS A 169 13.27 10.53 -28.64
C LYS A 169 12.22 9.42 -28.52
N PRO A 170 10.93 9.66 -28.83
CA PRO A 170 9.88 8.68 -28.55
C PRO A 170 10.10 7.30 -29.20
N GLU A 171 10.79 7.24 -30.34
CA GLU A 171 11.16 5.99 -31.02
C GLU A 171 12.30 5.22 -30.31
N LYS A 172 13.03 5.88 -29.41
CA LYS A 172 14.13 5.35 -28.60
C LYS A 172 13.75 5.10 -27.14
N ALA A 173 12.50 5.39 -26.74
CA ALA A 173 12.05 5.22 -25.36
C ALA A 173 12.19 3.77 -24.86
N PHE A 174 11.91 2.77 -25.71
CA PHE A 174 12.08 1.37 -25.34
C PHE A 174 13.55 1.01 -25.12
N GLU A 175 14.45 1.45 -26.00
CA GLU A 175 15.89 1.25 -25.86
C GLU A 175 16.39 1.85 -24.54
N PHE A 176 15.98 3.08 -24.22
CA PHE A 176 16.30 3.73 -22.95
C PHE A 176 15.83 2.93 -21.73
N TYR A 177 14.55 2.58 -21.66
CA TYR A 177 14.04 1.83 -20.51
C TYR A 177 14.62 0.43 -20.44
N ASN A 178 14.80 -0.25 -21.58
CA ASN A 178 15.37 -1.58 -21.60
C ASN A 178 16.82 -1.56 -21.11
N ASP A 179 17.65 -0.63 -21.55
CA ASP A 179 19.03 -0.50 -21.08
C ASP A 179 19.07 -0.22 -19.56
N LEU A 180 18.22 0.70 -19.07
CA LEU A 180 18.10 1.00 -17.64
C LEU A 180 17.62 -0.21 -16.83
N HIS A 181 16.54 -0.87 -17.25
CA HIS A 181 15.93 -1.98 -16.51
C HIS A 181 16.76 -3.25 -16.60
N SER A 182 17.42 -3.53 -17.74
CA SER A 182 18.40 -4.62 -17.85
C SER A 182 19.57 -4.42 -16.91
N TYR A 183 20.08 -3.19 -16.78
CA TYR A 183 21.11 -2.88 -15.80
C TYR A 183 20.62 -3.14 -14.37
N LEU A 184 19.45 -2.62 -14.01
CA LEU A 184 18.86 -2.78 -12.68
C LEU A 184 18.62 -4.26 -12.34
N ALA A 185 18.04 -5.03 -13.25
CA ALA A 185 17.84 -6.47 -13.08
C ALA A 185 19.18 -7.19 -12.89
N SER A 186 20.22 -6.84 -13.65
CA SER A 186 21.56 -7.40 -13.47
C SER A 186 22.20 -7.06 -12.11
N ALA A 187 21.76 -5.98 -11.47
CA ALA A 187 22.15 -5.58 -10.12
C ALA A 187 21.24 -6.19 -9.03
N GLY A 188 20.33 -7.08 -9.38
CA GLY A 188 19.43 -7.75 -8.44
C GLY A 188 18.25 -6.91 -7.99
N ILE A 189 17.91 -5.82 -8.69
CA ILE A 189 16.66 -5.08 -8.50
C ILE A 189 15.51 -5.88 -9.10
N ASP A 190 14.40 -5.97 -8.37
CA ASP A 190 13.26 -6.83 -8.72
C ASP A 190 12.12 -6.06 -9.39
N GLY A 191 12.12 -4.73 -9.29
CA GLY A 191 11.10 -3.87 -9.89
C GLY A 191 11.36 -2.38 -9.74
N VAL A 192 10.40 -1.56 -10.17
CA VAL A 192 10.55 -0.10 -10.18
C VAL A 192 9.30 0.63 -9.69
N LYS A 193 9.50 1.78 -9.05
CA LYS A 193 8.47 2.80 -8.82
C LYS A 193 8.68 3.90 -9.85
N VAL A 194 7.70 4.14 -10.72
CA VAL A 194 7.84 5.09 -11.84
C VAL A 194 6.95 6.31 -11.62
N ASP A 195 7.59 7.44 -11.35
CA ASP A 195 6.94 8.70 -10.99
C ASP A 195 6.82 9.68 -12.16
N VAL A 196 6.17 10.82 -11.88
CA VAL A 196 6.06 11.97 -12.78
C VAL A 196 5.39 11.61 -14.10
N GLN A 197 4.57 10.56 -14.15
CA GLN A 197 4.03 10.04 -15.40
C GLN A 197 3.14 11.04 -16.14
N SER A 198 2.39 11.85 -15.39
CA SER A 198 1.49 12.85 -15.96
C SER A 198 2.21 13.99 -16.70
N ILE A 199 3.53 14.16 -16.54
CA ILE A 199 4.28 15.19 -17.28
C ILE A 199 4.17 15.03 -18.79
N LEU A 200 3.99 13.80 -19.29
CA LEU A 200 3.87 13.50 -20.72
C LEU A 200 2.70 14.26 -21.38
N GLU A 201 1.65 14.58 -20.61
CA GLU A 201 0.54 15.41 -21.08
C GLU A 201 1.02 16.78 -21.58
N THR A 202 2.05 17.34 -20.95
CA THR A 202 2.58 18.68 -21.23
C THR A 202 3.67 18.69 -22.32
N LEU A 203 4.18 17.52 -22.72
CA LEU A 203 5.34 17.37 -23.61
C LEU A 203 4.94 16.97 -25.05
N GLY A 204 3.64 16.86 -25.35
CA GLY A 204 3.15 16.34 -26.63
C GLY A 204 3.38 17.21 -27.88
N ALA A 205 3.78 18.47 -27.71
CA ALA A 205 4.02 19.39 -28.83
C ALA A 205 5.17 18.86 -29.72
N GLY A 206 4.94 18.81 -31.03
CA GLY A 206 5.92 18.25 -31.98
C GLY A 206 5.97 16.71 -32.04
N HIS A 207 5.25 16.00 -31.17
CA HIS A 207 5.26 14.52 -31.08
C HIS A 207 3.93 13.87 -31.44
N GLY A 208 3.06 14.58 -32.17
CA GLY A 208 1.73 14.13 -32.57
C GLY A 208 0.68 14.24 -31.46
N GLY A 209 0.96 15.05 -30.42
CA GLY A 209 0.04 15.35 -29.33
C GLY A 209 0.22 14.44 -28.12
N ARG A 210 -0.34 14.87 -26.98
CA ARG A 210 -0.24 14.21 -25.67
C ARG A 210 -0.60 12.72 -25.71
N VAL A 211 -1.73 12.37 -26.35
CA VAL A 211 -2.22 10.98 -26.44
C VAL A 211 -1.20 10.07 -27.12
N LYS A 212 -0.61 10.53 -28.24
CA LYS A 212 0.34 9.73 -29.02
C LYS A 212 1.66 9.56 -28.27
N LEU A 213 2.14 10.63 -27.62
CA LEU A 213 3.36 10.60 -26.83
C LEU A 213 3.20 9.67 -25.62
N THR A 214 2.16 9.86 -24.81
CA THR A 214 1.87 9.05 -23.62
C THR A 214 1.77 7.58 -23.98
N ARG A 215 1.01 7.24 -25.03
CA ARG A 215 0.88 5.84 -25.47
C ARG A 215 2.22 5.22 -25.87
N LYS A 216 3.08 5.95 -26.59
CA LYS A 216 4.40 5.44 -26.98
C LYS A 216 5.29 5.17 -25.78
N TYR A 217 5.35 6.12 -24.84
CA TYR A 217 6.17 6.01 -23.64
C TYR A 217 5.69 4.86 -22.73
N HIS A 218 4.39 4.74 -22.52
CA HIS A 218 3.80 3.64 -21.74
C HIS A 218 4.01 2.27 -22.38
N GLN A 219 3.86 2.15 -23.70
CA GLN A 219 4.17 0.89 -24.40
C GLN A 219 5.65 0.50 -24.27
N ALA A 220 6.55 1.47 -24.36
CA ALA A 220 7.97 1.26 -24.17
C ALA A 220 8.29 0.83 -22.73
N LEU A 221 7.69 1.50 -21.74
CA LEU A 221 7.86 1.18 -20.33
C LEU A 221 7.32 -0.21 -19.99
N GLU A 222 6.09 -0.54 -20.38
CA GLU A 222 5.51 -1.87 -20.10
C GLU A 222 6.30 -2.99 -20.79
N ALA A 223 6.82 -2.75 -22.00
CA ALA A 223 7.67 -3.71 -22.70
C ALA A 223 9.01 -3.93 -21.99
N SER A 224 9.64 -2.89 -21.42
CA SER A 224 10.88 -3.04 -20.67
C SER A 224 10.66 -3.74 -19.34
N ILE A 225 9.54 -3.46 -18.64
CA ILE A 225 9.16 -4.17 -17.41
C ILE A 225 9.03 -5.67 -17.70
N SER A 226 8.25 -6.03 -18.72
CA SER A 226 8.02 -7.43 -19.10
C SER A 226 9.30 -8.14 -19.56
N SER A 227 10.29 -7.41 -20.06
CA SER A 227 11.54 -7.99 -20.57
C SER A 227 12.57 -8.23 -19.46
N ASN A 228 12.47 -7.51 -18.34
CA ASN A 228 13.55 -7.44 -17.34
C ASN A 228 13.12 -7.89 -15.93
N PHE A 229 11.83 -7.91 -15.60
CA PHE A 229 11.33 -8.26 -14.27
C PHE A 229 10.29 -9.38 -14.32
N HIS A 230 10.30 -10.26 -13.31
CA HIS A 230 9.49 -11.48 -13.30
C HIS A 230 8.00 -11.25 -12.97
N ASP A 231 7.66 -10.28 -12.09
CA ASP A 231 6.34 -10.18 -11.46
C ASP A 231 5.54 -8.93 -11.84
N ASN A 232 5.61 -8.47 -13.10
CA ASN A 232 4.96 -7.22 -13.52
C ASN A 232 5.29 -6.07 -12.54
N ALA A 233 6.59 -5.98 -12.23
CA ALA A 233 7.12 -5.37 -11.04
C ALA A 233 7.22 -3.84 -11.18
N ILE A 234 6.07 -3.18 -11.23
CA ILE A 234 5.95 -1.73 -11.37
C ILE A 234 4.91 -1.14 -10.42
N ILE A 235 5.26 -0.01 -9.80
CA ILE A 235 4.32 0.90 -9.12
C ILE A 235 4.26 2.20 -9.92
N ALA A 236 3.12 2.48 -10.57
CA ALA A 236 2.91 3.70 -11.34
C ALA A 236 2.42 4.85 -10.45
N CYS A 237 3.13 5.97 -10.46
CA CYS A 237 2.83 7.12 -9.61
C CYS A 237 2.66 8.40 -10.42
N MET A 238 1.93 9.36 -9.87
CA MET A 238 1.54 10.59 -10.58
C MET A 238 0.92 10.30 -11.96
N SER A 239 0.05 9.28 -12.04
CA SER A 239 -0.35 8.59 -13.27
C SER A 239 -1.87 8.60 -13.51
N HIS A 240 -2.60 9.48 -12.85
CA HIS A 240 -4.07 9.53 -12.90
C HIS A 240 -4.66 10.26 -14.10
N ASN A 241 -3.84 10.89 -14.95
CA ASN A 241 -4.39 11.54 -16.12
C ASN A 241 -4.99 10.52 -17.09
N THR A 242 -6.01 10.96 -17.83
CA THR A 242 -6.77 10.08 -18.73
C THR A 242 -5.89 9.41 -19.77
N ASP A 243 -4.89 10.12 -20.30
CA ASP A 243 -3.98 9.54 -21.31
C ASP A 243 -3.19 8.35 -20.79
N THR A 244 -2.75 8.40 -19.52
CA THR A 244 -2.02 7.31 -18.86
C THR A 244 -2.96 6.12 -18.63
N LEU A 245 -4.12 6.36 -18.01
CA LEU A 245 -5.10 5.33 -17.71
C LEU A 245 -5.55 4.56 -18.95
N TYR A 246 -5.80 5.25 -20.07
CA TYR A 246 -6.19 4.61 -21.34
C TYR A 246 -5.00 4.06 -22.16
N SER A 247 -3.76 4.29 -21.72
CA SER A 247 -2.56 3.76 -22.40
C SER A 247 -1.97 2.54 -21.71
N ALA A 248 -2.16 2.41 -20.39
CA ALA A 248 -1.71 1.26 -19.61
C ALA A 248 -2.46 -0.01 -20.03
N LYS A 249 -1.71 -1.10 -20.23
CA LYS A 249 -2.26 -2.42 -20.61
C LYS A 249 -1.92 -3.51 -19.61
N SER A 250 -0.74 -3.44 -19.04
CA SER A 250 -0.21 -4.47 -18.14
C SER A 250 0.18 -3.93 -16.78
N THR A 251 0.42 -2.63 -16.60
CA THR A 251 0.77 -2.03 -15.30
C THR A 251 -0.16 -2.52 -14.17
N ALA A 252 0.39 -3.20 -13.16
CA ALA A 252 -0.40 -3.80 -12.09
C ALA A 252 -0.78 -2.81 -10.99
N VAL A 253 0.17 -2.04 -10.48
CA VAL A 253 -0.02 -1.22 -9.27
C VAL A 253 0.03 0.25 -9.65
N MET A 254 -0.91 1.03 -9.12
CA MET A 254 -0.99 2.47 -9.32
C MET A 254 -1.25 3.18 -7.99
N ARG A 255 -0.41 4.14 -7.61
CA ARG A 255 -0.64 5.01 -6.46
C ARG A 255 -1.98 5.71 -6.61
N ALA A 256 -2.85 5.67 -5.62
CA ALA A 256 -4.22 6.19 -5.66
C ALA A 256 -4.40 7.54 -4.97
N SER A 257 -3.31 8.24 -4.66
CA SER A 257 -3.28 9.54 -4.01
C SER A 257 -2.18 10.42 -4.59
N ASP A 258 -2.19 11.68 -4.17
CA ASP A 258 -0.97 12.49 -4.09
C ASP A 258 -0.04 11.92 -3.00
N ASP A 259 1.12 12.53 -2.78
CA ASP A 259 2.07 12.09 -1.75
C ASP A 259 1.45 12.11 -0.34
N PHE A 260 1.88 11.17 0.49
CA PHE A 260 1.68 11.26 1.93
C PHE A 260 2.49 12.44 2.50
N PHE A 261 1.79 13.44 3.08
CA PHE A 261 2.41 14.64 3.64
C PHE A 261 2.42 14.59 5.17
N PRO A 262 3.40 13.94 5.83
CA PRO A 262 3.40 13.72 7.29
C PRO A 262 3.43 15.00 8.13
N ARG A 263 3.80 16.13 7.54
CA ARG A 263 3.89 17.43 8.23
C ARG A 263 2.68 18.32 7.98
N ASP A 264 1.82 17.97 7.03
CA ASP A 264 0.59 18.70 6.75
C ASP A 264 -0.56 18.01 7.48
N GLN A 265 -0.98 18.59 8.60
CA GLN A 265 -2.06 18.07 9.42
C GLN A 265 -3.39 17.92 8.63
N ALA A 266 -3.66 18.83 7.69
CA ALA A 266 -4.88 18.79 6.89
C ALA A 266 -4.90 17.61 5.92
N SER A 267 -3.73 17.09 5.54
CA SER A 267 -3.62 16.02 4.55
C SER A 267 -4.14 14.67 5.05
N HIS A 268 -4.08 14.37 6.34
CA HIS A 268 -4.29 13.00 6.83
C HIS A 268 -5.69 12.44 6.59
N THR A 269 -6.74 13.21 6.91
CA THR A 269 -8.13 12.76 6.68
C THR A 269 -8.50 12.82 5.20
N ILE A 270 -7.98 13.83 4.48
CA ILE A 270 -8.14 13.98 3.03
C ILE A 270 -7.50 12.80 2.30
N HIS A 271 -6.33 12.32 2.74
CA HIS A 271 -5.62 11.20 2.15
C HIS A 271 -6.46 9.92 2.20
N ILE A 272 -6.98 9.57 3.38
CA ILE A 272 -7.82 8.37 3.55
C ILE A 272 -9.10 8.45 2.70
N ALA A 273 -9.75 9.61 2.67
CA ALA A 273 -10.89 9.81 1.80
C ALA A 273 -10.48 9.68 0.31
N SER A 274 -9.40 10.33 -0.11
CA SER A 274 -8.95 10.33 -1.50
C SER A 274 -8.60 8.92 -1.99
N VAL A 275 -7.79 8.16 -1.26
CA VAL A 275 -7.42 6.78 -1.67
C VAL A 275 -8.63 5.87 -1.75
N ALA A 276 -9.58 5.98 -0.81
CA ALA A 276 -10.79 5.15 -0.82
C ALA A 276 -11.69 5.49 -2.03
N TYR A 277 -11.99 6.76 -2.29
CA TYR A 277 -12.84 7.15 -3.42
C TYR A 277 -12.16 6.93 -4.77
N ASN A 278 -10.86 7.20 -4.89
CA ASN A 278 -10.10 6.92 -6.12
C ASN A 278 -10.06 5.41 -6.43
N THR A 279 -10.06 4.57 -5.39
CA THR A 279 -10.12 3.11 -5.53
C THR A 279 -11.41 2.62 -6.18
N ILE A 280 -12.53 3.35 -6.11
CA ILE A 280 -13.78 2.99 -6.81
C ILE A 280 -13.55 2.87 -8.32
N PHE A 281 -12.75 3.78 -8.88
CA PHE A 281 -12.44 3.77 -10.30
C PHE A 281 -11.18 2.94 -10.58
N ILE A 282 -10.05 3.28 -9.96
CA ILE A 282 -8.74 2.64 -10.25
C ILE A 282 -8.78 1.14 -9.96
N GLY A 283 -9.46 0.74 -8.88
CA GLY A 283 -9.56 -0.64 -8.42
C GLY A 283 -10.32 -1.59 -9.35
N GLU A 284 -10.89 -1.10 -10.45
CA GLU A 284 -11.52 -1.93 -11.49
C GLU A 284 -10.50 -2.47 -12.51
N PHE A 285 -9.34 -1.82 -12.65
CA PHE A 285 -8.33 -2.17 -13.67
C PHE A 285 -6.94 -2.41 -13.10
N MET A 286 -6.61 -1.82 -11.95
CA MET A 286 -5.29 -1.88 -11.31
C MET A 286 -5.43 -2.11 -9.81
N GLN A 287 -4.37 -2.56 -9.17
CA GLN A 287 -4.26 -2.57 -7.71
C GLN A 287 -3.90 -1.17 -7.22
N PRO A 288 -4.76 -0.51 -6.44
CA PRO A 288 -4.43 0.77 -5.83
C PRO A 288 -3.33 0.61 -4.78
N ASP A 289 -2.32 1.45 -4.87
CA ASP A 289 -1.33 1.69 -3.83
C ASP A 289 -1.75 2.93 -3.02
N TRP A 290 -1.88 2.79 -1.70
CA TRP A 290 -2.37 3.85 -0.81
C TRP A 290 -1.24 4.69 -0.20
N ASP A 291 -0.04 4.52 -0.73
CA ASP A 291 1.19 5.18 -0.34
C ASP A 291 1.73 4.77 1.04
N MET A 292 3.01 5.10 1.26
CA MET A 292 3.68 4.98 2.55
C MET A 292 2.98 5.77 3.66
N PHE A 293 3.32 5.44 4.91
CA PHE A 293 2.98 6.26 6.08
C PHE A 293 4.07 6.17 7.14
N HIS A 294 3.99 7.03 8.15
CA HIS A 294 4.83 6.93 9.35
C HIS A 294 4.13 6.08 10.41
N SER A 295 4.82 5.06 10.94
CA SER A 295 4.34 4.31 12.10
C SER A 295 4.45 5.11 13.39
N LEU A 296 5.43 6.01 13.51
CA LEU A 296 5.57 6.88 14.68
C LEU A 296 4.99 8.28 14.40
N HIS A 297 3.67 8.42 14.50
CA HIS A 297 2.96 9.67 14.22
C HIS A 297 1.62 9.73 14.98
N PRO A 298 1.09 10.91 15.36
CA PRO A 298 -0.24 11.01 16.00
C PRO A 298 -1.40 10.42 15.20
N MET A 299 -1.29 10.38 13.87
CA MET A 299 -2.26 9.76 12.95
C MET A 299 -1.85 8.35 12.49
N ALA A 300 -0.83 7.74 13.08
CA ALA A 300 -0.24 6.50 12.58
C ALA A 300 -1.23 5.33 12.66
N GLU A 301 -1.93 5.15 13.78
CA GLU A 301 -2.91 4.08 13.91
C GLU A 301 -4.06 4.23 12.92
N TYR A 302 -4.53 5.47 12.73
CA TYR A 302 -5.58 5.81 11.76
C TYR A 302 -5.18 5.40 10.33
N HIS A 303 -3.93 5.69 9.94
CA HIS A 303 -3.37 5.30 8.65
C HIS A 303 -3.09 3.79 8.53
N GLY A 304 -2.65 3.14 9.60
CA GLY A 304 -2.43 1.70 9.66
C GLY A 304 -3.73 0.92 9.49
N ALA A 305 -4.77 1.29 10.24
CA ALA A 305 -6.10 0.71 10.14
C ALA A 305 -6.67 0.84 8.73
N ALA A 306 -6.55 2.01 8.10
CA ALA A 306 -7.01 2.21 6.72
C ALA A 306 -6.32 1.26 5.73
N ARG A 307 -4.99 1.10 5.82
CA ARG A 307 -4.21 0.22 4.94
C ARG A 307 -4.48 -1.26 5.16
N ALA A 308 -4.78 -1.67 6.40
CA ALA A 308 -5.21 -3.03 6.71
C ALA A 308 -6.52 -3.42 5.99
N VAL A 309 -7.43 -2.45 5.81
CA VAL A 309 -8.71 -2.63 5.10
C VAL A 309 -8.58 -2.32 3.60
N GLY A 310 -7.59 -1.54 3.18
CA GLY A 310 -7.41 -1.09 1.79
C GLY A 310 -7.04 -2.18 0.78
N GLY A 311 -6.56 -3.34 1.25
CA GLY A 311 -6.09 -4.44 0.39
C GLY A 311 -4.89 -4.04 -0.50
N CYS A 312 -4.20 -2.96 -0.15
CA CYS A 312 -3.03 -2.40 -0.82
C CYS A 312 -1.73 -2.97 -0.25
N ALA A 313 -0.59 -2.58 -0.83
CA ALA A 313 0.71 -2.78 -0.18
C ALA A 313 0.76 -2.03 1.16
N ILE A 314 1.50 -2.57 2.12
CA ILE A 314 1.73 -1.93 3.41
C ILE A 314 3.23 -1.70 3.56
N TYR A 315 3.64 -0.44 3.47
CA TYR A 315 5.01 -0.05 3.70
C TYR A 315 5.09 1.29 4.43
N VAL A 316 6.10 1.44 5.27
CA VAL A 316 6.34 2.68 6.01
C VAL A 316 7.48 3.49 5.41
N SER A 317 7.58 4.76 5.78
CA SER A 317 8.69 5.65 5.38
C SER A 317 9.45 6.24 6.57
N ASP A 318 9.27 5.64 7.76
CA ASP A 318 9.93 6.07 9.00
C ASP A 318 11.46 6.14 8.85
N LYS A 319 12.06 7.07 9.59
CA LYS A 319 13.52 7.12 9.78
C LYS A 319 14.00 5.91 10.59
N PRO A 320 15.23 5.42 10.36
CA PRO A 320 15.83 4.40 11.22
C PRO A 320 15.75 4.80 12.71
N GLY A 321 15.27 3.89 13.54
CA GLY A 321 15.08 4.09 14.98
C GLY A 321 13.85 4.92 15.38
N GLN A 322 12.99 5.31 14.42
CA GLN A 322 11.78 6.10 14.66
C GLN A 322 10.53 5.32 14.27
N HIS A 323 10.35 4.11 14.84
CA HIS A 323 9.25 3.23 14.53
C HIS A 323 8.35 3.01 15.75
N ASP A 324 7.05 2.83 15.52
CA ASP A 324 6.13 2.29 16.53
C ASP A 324 5.91 0.79 16.29
N PHE A 325 6.67 -0.06 16.98
CA PHE A 325 6.54 -1.51 16.84
C PHE A 325 5.25 -2.08 17.43
N ASN A 326 4.57 -1.37 18.34
CA ASN A 326 3.28 -1.83 18.84
C ASN A 326 2.23 -1.69 17.73
N LEU A 327 2.26 -0.57 16.99
CA LEU A 327 1.43 -0.39 15.82
C LEU A 327 1.80 -1.35 14.69
N LEU A 328 3.09 -1.49 14.36
CA LEU A 328 3.51 -2.36 13.25
C LEU A 328 3.12 -3.82 13.50
N LYS A 329 3.14 -4.32 14.73
CA LYS A 329 2.67 -5.67 15.09
C LYS A 329 1.16 -5.89 14.96
N LYS A 330 0.37 -4.82 14.73
CA LYS A 330 -1.07 -4.93 14.35
C LYS A 330 -1.26 -5.15 12.84
N LEU A 331 -0.18 -5.04 12.05
CA LEU A 331 -0.17 -5.11 10.58
C LEU A 331 0.72 -6.24 10.04
N VAL A 332 1.85 -6.48 10.70
CA VAL A 332 2.96 -7.30 10.21
C VAL A 332 3.09 -8.55 11.08
N LEU A 333 3.11 -9.73 10.43
CA LEU A 333 3.40 -11.00 11.09
C LEU A 333 4.92 -11.14 11.34
N PRO A 334 5.36 -12.02 12.27
CA PRO A 334 6.78 -12.18 12.58
C PRO A 334 7.66 -12.53 11.37
N ASP A 335 7.08 -13.19 10.37
CA ASP A 335 7.77 -13.56 9.13
C ASP A 335 7.83 -12.41 8.11
N GLY A 336 7.32 -11.23 8.45
CA GLY A 336 7.27 -10.04 7.59
C GLY A 336 6.13 -10.04 6.58
N SER A 337 5.27 -11.06 6.56
CA SER A 337 4.06 -11.06 5.73
C SER A 337 2.94 -10.24 6.36
N VAL A 338 1.96 -9.84 5.55
CA VAL A 338 0.79 -9.08 6.00
C VAL A 338 -0.51 -9.86 5.81
N LEU A 339 -1.50 -9.56 6.64
CA LEU A 339 -2.87 -10.06 6.47
C LEU A 339 -3.63 -9.17 5.48
N ARG A 340 -3.19 -9.14 4.22
CA ARG A 340 -3.80 -8.32 3.18
C ARG A 340 -5.21 -8.81 2.84
N ALA A 341 -6.16 -7.88 2.78
CA ALA A 341 -7.51 -8.15 2.28
C ALA A 341 -7.53 -8.36 0.75
N LYS A 342 -8.51 -9.11 0.26
CA LYS A 342 -8.57 -9.68 -1.10
C LYS A 342 -8.77 -8.63 -2.20
N TYR A 343 -9.64 -7.64 -1.97
CA TYR A 343 -10.01 -6.65 -2.98
C TYR A 343 -9.32 -5.32 -2.75
N PRO A 344 -9.35 -4.40 -3.72
CA PRO A 344 -9.13 -2.98 -3.43
C PRO A 344 -10.24 -2.46 -2.49
N GLY A 345 -9.86 -1.84 -1.37
CA GLY A 345 -10.80 -1.34 -0.37
C GLY A 345 -11.62 -0.15 -0.88
N ARG A 346 -12.94 -0.20 -0.70
CA ARG A 346 -13.86 0.79 -1.28
C ARG A 346 -14.78 1.38 -0.22
N PRO A 347 -15.27 2.61 -0.42
CA PRO A 347 -16.37 3.13 0.39
C PRO A 347 -17.56 2.17 0.34
N THR A 348 -18.24 2.01 1.47
CA THR A 348 -19.53 1.31 1.50
C THR A 348 -20.55 2.07 0.65
N ARG A 349 -21.59 1.38 0.19
CA ARG A 349 -22.58 1.96 -0.74
C ARG A 349 -23.22 3.24 -0.22
N ASP A 350 -23.45 3.34 1.08
CA ASP A 350 -24.04 4.51 1.73
C ASP A 350 -23.08 5.71 1.85
N CYS A 351 -21.77 5.51 1.67
CA CYS A 351 -20.79 6.59 1.62
C CYS A 351 -20.57 7.15 0.20
N LEU A 352 -21.02 6.49 -0.87
CA LEU A 352 -20.65 6.87 -2.25
C LEU A 352 -20.96 8.32 -2.63
N PHE A 353 -22.01 8.91 -2.03
CA PHE A 353 -22.44 10.28 -2.29
C PHE A 353 -22.33 11.19 -1.06
N SER A 354 -21.62 10.77 -0.01
CA SER A 354 -21.31 11.61 1.13
C SER A 354 -20.00 12.38 0.93
N ASP A 355 -19.85 13.48 1.67
CA ASP A 355 -18.59 14.20 1.79
C ASP A 355 -18.05 13.98 3.22
N PRO A 356 -17.29 12.90 3.45
CA PRO A 356 -16.87 12.51 4.80
C PRO A 356 -15.85 13.45 5.43
N VAL A 357 -15.35 14.45 4.68
CA VAL A 357 -14.34 15.40 5.14
C VAL A 357 -14.92 16.78 5.49
N ARG A 358 -16.12 17.11 4.98
CA ARG A 358 -16.73 18.45 5.16
C ARG A 358 -18.19 18.49 5.59
N ASP A 359 -18.97 17.44 5.44
CA ASP A 359 -20.43 17.54 5.63
C ASP A 359 -20.90 17.60 7.09
N GLY A 360 -19.99 17.41 8.06
CA GLY A 360 -20.26 17.46 9.50
C GLY A 360 -21.17 16.34 10.03
N LYS A 361 -21.48 15.31 9.22
CA LYS A 361 -22.47 14.28 9.58
C LYS A 361 -22.13 12.86 9.13
N SER A 362 -21.21 12.68 8.19
CA SER A 362 -20.87 11.37 7.65
C SER A 362 -19.55 10.85 8.20
N LEU A 363 -19.54 9.57 8.60
CA LEU A 363 -18.31 8.78 8.74
C LEU A 363 -17.99 8.13 7.39
N LEU A 364 -16.71 7.99 7.08
CA LEU A 364 -16.26 7.17 5.97
C LEU A 364 -16.18 5.72 6.43
N LYS A 365 -16.92 4.84 5.76
CA LYS A 365 -16.80 3.39 5.94
C LYS A 365 -16.13 2.80 4.72
N ILE A 366 -15.08 2.01 4.92
CA ILE A 366 -14.33 1.31 3.88
C ILE A 366 -14.53 -0.18 4.12
N TRP A 367 -14.95 -0.93 3.11
CA TRP A 367 -15.13 -2.38 3.22
C TRP A 367 -14.14 -3.15 2.36
N ASN A 368 -13.87 -4.39 2.78
CA ASN A 368 -13.12 -5.38 2.02
C ASN A 368 -13.51 -6.80 2.45
N LEU A 369 -12.94 -7.81 1.77
CA LEU A 369 -13.11 -9.23 2.08
C LEU A 369 -11.78 -9.93 2.34
N ASN A 370 -11.83 -10.94 3.18
CA ASN A 370 -10.81 -11.97 3.35
C ASN A 370 -11.30 -13.27 2.69
N ASP A 371 -10.59 -14.37 2.94
CA ASP A 371 -10.95 -15.68 2.41
C ASP A 371 -12.25 -16.22 3.05
N PHE A 372 -12.51 -15.91 4.32
CA PHE A 372 -13.64 -16.42 5.10
C PHE A 372 -14.38 -15.36 5.95
N THR A 373 -13.98 -14.09 5.86
CA THR A 373 -14.61 -12.99 6.61
C THR A 373 -14.70 -11.73 5.76
N GLY A 374 -15.51 -10.76 6.17
CA GLY A 374 -15.39 -9.38 5.75
C GLY A 374 -14.61 -8.54 6.77
N VAL A 375 -14.20 -7.35 6.33
CA VAL A 375 -13.59 -6.33 7.19
C VAL A 375 -14.11 -4.95 6.81
N ILE A 376 -14.42 -4.12 7.81
CA ILE A 376 -14.87 -2.74 7.64
C ILE A 376 -14.04 -1.82 8.53
N GLY A 377 -13.43 -0.79 7.95
CA GLY A 377 -12.87 0.33 8.70
C GLY A 377 -13.84 1.50 8.70
N VAL A 378 -14.07 2.12 9.86
CA VAL A 378 -14.93 3.30 10.03
C VAL A 378 -14.07 4.45 10.53
N PHE A 379 -14.15 5.60 9.86
CA PHE A 379 -13.26 6.73 10.08
C PHE A 379 -14.04 8.03 10.17
N ASN A 380 -13.74 8.86 11.18
CA ASN A 380 -14.18 10.25 11.19
C ASN A 380 -13.13 11.10 10.46
N CYS A 381 -13.43 11.52 9.23
CA CYS A 381 -12.52 12.27 8.36
C CYS A 381 -12.77 13.79 8.37
N GLN A 382 -13.67 14.29 9.21
CA GLN A 382 -14.11 15.69 9.19
C GLN A 382 -13.01 16.68 9.57
N GLY A 383 -13.16 17.93 9.11
CA GLY A 383 -12.39 19.09 9.55
C GLY A 383 -11.34 19.61 8.58
N ALA A 384 -11.02 18.83 7.55
CA ALA A 384 -10.08 19.23 6.50
C ALA A 384 -10.70 19.11 5.10
N GLY A 385 -10.14 19.81 4.12
CA GLY A 385 -10.56 19.69 2.73
C GLY A 385 -9.63 20.42 1.77
N TRP A 386 -9.80 20.16 0.48
CA TRP A 386 -9.13 20.92 -0.57
C TRP A 386 -9.79 22.30 -0.73
N CYS A 387 -8.99 23.37 -0.69
CA CYS A 387 -9.44 24.72 -0.97
C CYS A 387 -9.17 25.10 -2.43
N GLU A 388 -10.23 25.31 -3.20
CA GLU A 388 -10.11 25.70 -4.62
C GLU A 388 -9.54 27.10 -4.85
N VAL A 389 -9.57 27.98 -3.84
CA VAL A 389 -9.04 29.35 -3.95
C VAL A 389 -7.53 29.35 -3.70
N THR A 390 -7.08 28.74 -2.60
CA THR A 390 -5.66 28.72 -2.22
C THR A 390 -4.88 27.58 -2.87
N LYS A 391 -5.58 26.61 -3.49
CA LYS A 391 -5.01 25.39 -4.10
C LYS A 391 -4.15 24.60 -3.12
N LYS A 392 -4.66 24.45 -1.90
CA LYS A 392 -4.00 23.73 -0.81
C LYS A 392 -5.02 22.95 0.00
N MET A 393 -4.53 21.90 0.65
CA MET A 393 -5.24 21.26 1.74
C MET A 393 -5.31 22.23 2.93
N VAL A 394 -6.50 22.39 3.51
CA VAL A 394 -6.72 23.29 4.64
C VAL A 394 -7.56 22.61 5.69
N ASN A 395 -7.25 22.88 6.96
CA ASN A 395 -8.20 22.66 8.05
C ASN A 395 -9.22 23.80 8.01
N HIS A 396 -10.48 23.46 7.75
CA HIS A 396 -11.59 24.43 7.75
C HIS A 396 -12.36 24.42 9.09
N ASP A 397 -12.20 23.35 9.87
CA ASP A 397 -12.72 23.21 11.23
C ASP A 397 -11.69 22.46 12.09
N GLU A 398 -11.13 23.15 13.10
CA GLU A 398 -10.10 22.57 13.98
C GLU A 398 -10.68 21.57 15.01
N GLN A 399 -11.98 21.68 15.31
CA GLN A 399 -12.67 20.87 16.31
C GLN A 399 -14.02 20.38 15.77
N PRO A 400 -14.01 19.53 14.73
CA PRO A 400 -15.26 19.06 14.14
C PRO A 400 -16.07 18.22 15.13
N GLY A 401 -17.34 18.05 14.82
CA GLY A 401 -18.27 17.31 15.66
C GLY A 401 -17.90 15.83 15.83
N THR A 402 -18.36 15.26 16.95
CA THR A 402 -18.47 13.81 17.09
C THR A 402 -19.65 13.33 16.22
N ILE A 403 -19.45 12.26 15.45
CA ILE A 403 -20.45 11.74 14.52
C ILE A 403 -20.88 10.34 14.94
N THR A 404 -22.18 10.09 14.91
CA THR A 404 -22.76 8.75 15.05
C THR A 404 -23.23 8.23 13.70
N SER A 405 -22.85 7.00 13.38
CA SER A 405 -23.33 6.26 12.19
C SER A 405 -23.78 4.86 12.61
N ILE A 406 -24.20 4.06 11.63
CA ILE A 406 -24.60 2.68 11.82
C ILE A 406 -23.79 1.76 10.91
N ILE A 407 -23.58 0.53 11.39
CA ILE A 407 -22.86 -0.54 10.69
C ILE A 407 -23.80 -1.72 10.52
N ARG A 408 -23.76 -2.33 9.33
CA ARG A 408 -24.50 -3.55 9.00
C ARG A 408 -23.56 -4.60 8.45
N ALA A 409 -23.93 -5.87 8.58
CA ALA A 409 -23.22 -6.95 7.87
C ALA A 409 -23.26 -6.75 6.33
N SER A 410 -24.33 -6.16 5.82
CA SER A 410 -24.50 -5.82 4.39
C SER A 410 -23.68 -4.62 3.91
N ASP A 411 -22.91 -3.97 4.79
CA ASP A 411 -21.96 -2.93 4.37
C ASP A 411 -20.72 -3.56 3.70
N VAL A 412 -20.49 -4.86 3.88
CA VAL A 412 -19.62 -5.68 3.02
C VAL A 412 -20.44 -6.06 1.78
N GLU A 413 -19.95 -5.77 0.56
CA GLU A 413 -20.76 -5.91 -0.67
C GLU A 413 -21.00 -7.37 -1.09
N TYR A 414 -20.02 -8.26 -0.88
CA TYR A 414 -20.09 -9.65 -1.35
C TYR A 414 -20.01 -10.69 -0.21
N PRO A 415 -20.83 -10.58 0.85
CA PRO A 415 -20.70 -11.43 2.04
C PRO A 415 -21.01 -12.91 1.71
N PHE A 416 -21.79 -13.17 0.66
CA PHE A 416 -22.08 -14.51 0.16
C PHE A 416 -20.85 -15.26 -0.37
N GLN A 417 -19.75 -14.56 -0.71
CA GLN A 417 -18.53 -15.23 -1.18
C GLN A 417 -17.73 -15.89 -0.05
N VAL A 418 -18.00 -15.49 1.20
CA VAL A 418 -17.30 -15.97 2.39
C VAL A 418 -18.24 -16.67 3.38
N ALA A 419 -19.51 -16.82 3.00
CA ALA A 419 -20.51 -17.51 3.79
C ALA A 419 -20.65 -18.96 3.31
N GLU A 420 -20.89 -19.87 4.24
CA GLU A 420 -21.19 -21.27 3.95
C GLU A 420 -22.59 -21.46 3.36
N ASP A 421 -22.79 -22.60 2.69
CA ASP A 421 -24.09 -23.00 2.18
C ASP A 421 -25.13 -23.07 3.32
N GLY A 422 -26.30 -22.47 3.08
CA GLY A 422 -27.37 -22.39 4.07
C GLY A 422 -27.28 -21.18 5.01
N TRP A 423 -26.31 -20.28 4.84
CA TRP A 423 -26.24 -19.03 5.58
C TRP A 423 -27.52 -18.19 5.43
N ILE A 424 -28.13 -17.83 6.57
CA ILE A 424 -29.42 -17.12 6.62
C ILE A 424 -29.28 -15.60 6.69
N GLY A 425 -28.06 -15.07 6.71
CA GLY A 425 -27.78 -13.63 6.81
C GLY A 425 -27.31 -13.16 8.19
N ASP A 426 -27.37 -14.02 9.21
CA ASP A 426 -26.87 -13.71 10.56
C ASP A 426 -25.34 -13.62 10.57
N SER A 427 -24.79 -12.62 11.23
CA SER A 427 -23.34 -12.40 11.29
C SER A 427 -22.93 -12.02 12.71
N ILE A 428 -21.63 -12.11 13.00
CA ILE A 428 -21.05 -11.40 14.14
C ILE A 428 -20.21 -10.23 13.66
N LEU A 429 -20.11 -9.22 14.51
CA LEU A 429 -19.19 -8.09 14.38
C LEU A 429 -18.21 -8.16 15.54
N TYR A 430 -16.92 -8.28 15.24
CA TYR A 430 -15.86 -8.14 16.24
C TYR A 430 -15.22 -6.75 16.11
N SER A 431 -15.26 -5.95 17.19
CA SER A 431 -14.62 -4.63 17.29
C SER A 431 -13.15 -4.79 17.66
N HIS A 432 -12.23 -4.25 16.86
CA HIS A 432 -10.80 -4.35 17.12
C HIS A 432 -10.37 -3.54 18.34
N LEU A 433 -10.82 -2.29 18.48
CA LEU A 433 -10.45 -1.45 19.62
C LEU A 433 -11.22 -1.80 20.89
N GLY A 434 -12.49 -2.14 20.76
CA GLY A 434 -13.34 -2.55 21.89
C GLY A 434 -13.01 -3.95 22.39
N GLY A 435 -12.60 -4.87 21.51
CA GLY A 435 -12.35 -6.27 21.86
C GLY A 435 -13.63 -7.09 22.11
N GLU A 436 -14.77 -6.61 21.60
CA GLU A 436 -16.10 -7.15 21.88
C GLU A 436 -16.73 -7.81 20.64
N VAL A 437 -17.56 -8.82 20.87
CA VAL A 437 -18.35 -9.52 19.86
C VAL A 437 -19.81 -9.14 19.97
N THR A 438 -20.40 -8.69 18.86
CA THR A 438 -21.84 -8.42 18.75
C THR A 438 -22.47 -9.38 17.75
N TYR A 439 -23.43 -10.18 18.20
CA TYR A 439 -24.27 -10.97 17.30
C TYR A 439 -25.28 -10.07 16.58
N LEU A 440 -25.29 -10.13 15.25
CA LEU A 440 -26.10 -9.28 14.40
C LEU A 440 -27.01 -10.15 13.52
N PRO A 441 -28.30 -10.28 13.87
CA PRO A 441 -29.27 -10.95 13.02
C PRO A 441 -29.35 -10.30 11.63
N ARG A 442 -29.84 -11.05 10.64
CA ARG A 442 -30.04 -10.51 9.29
C ARG A 442 -30.76 -9.15 9.30
N ASN A 443 -30.21 -8.18 8.57
CA ASN A 443 -30.69 -6.81 8.42
C ASN A 443 -30.65 -5.93 9.70
N ALA A 444 -30.16 -6.46 10.83
CA ALA A 444 -29.91 -5.65 12.00
C ALA A 444 -28.70 -4.72 11.79
N PHE A 445 -28.56 -3.73 12.67
CA PHE A 445 -27.47 -2.77 12.66
C PHE A 445 -26.95 -2.50 14.07
N MET A 446 -25.72 -2.00 14.15
CA MET A 446 -25.09 -1.51 15.38
C MET A 446 -24.72 -0.03 15.19
N SER A 447 -24.91 0.78 16.22
CA SER A 447 -24.49 2.18 16.21
C SER A 447 -23.01 2.31 16.58
N ILE A 448 -22.32 3.26 15.94
CA ILE A 448 -20.94 3.64 16.25
C ILE A 448 -20.84 5.16 16.36
N THR A 449 -20.08 5.65 17.34
CA THR A 449 -19.87 7.08 17.55
C THR A 449 -18.37 7.36 17.63
N LEU A 450 -17.87 8.24 16.75
CA LEU A 450 -16.44 8.57 16.67
C LEU A 450 -16.23 10.08 16.77
N LYS A 451 -15.28 10.50 17.61
CA LYS A 451 -14.76 11.87 17.64
C LYS A 451 -13.90 12.13 16.39
N PRO A 452 -13.55 13.39 16.09
CA PRO A 452 -12.64 13.71 15.01
C PRO A 452 -11.35 12.90 15.05
N ARG A 453 -10.93 12.37 13.89
CA ARG A 453 -9.69 11.58 13.74
C ARG A 453 -9.66 10.26 14.53
N GLU A 454 -10.79 9.85 15.12
CA GLU A 454 -10.95 8.48 15.63
C GLU A 454 -11.35 7.54 14.49
N TYR A 455 -11.10 6.26 14.72
CA TYR A 455 -11.40 5.17 13.81
C TYR A 455 -11.83 3.92 14.58
N GLU A 456 -12.37 2.94 13.89
CA GLU A 456 -12.57 1.57 14.39
C GLU A 456 -12.48 0.59 13.22
N VAL A 457 -12.06 -0.65 13.48
CA VAL A 457 -12.06 -1.74 12.49
C VAL A 457 -12.91 -2.89 13.00
N PHE A 458 -13.84 -3.35 12.16
CA PHE A 458 -14.69 -4.49 12.44
C PHE A 458 -14.33 -5.67 11.56
N THR A 459 -14.22 -6.85 12.15
CA THR A 459 -14.28 -8.10 11.41
C THR A 459 -15.74 -8.56 11.36
N ILE A 460 -16.25 -8.77 10.14
CA ILE A 460 -17.62 -9.18 9.88
C ILE A 460 -17.60 -10.65 9.50
N VAL A 461 -18.25 -11.52 10.25
CA VAL A 461 -18.17 -12.97 9.99
C VAL A 461 -19.57 -13.57 9.85
N PRO A 462 -19.90 -14.20 8.72
CA PRO A 462 -21.13 -14.98 8.57
C PRO A 462 -21.21 -16.06 9.64
N VAL A 463 -22.35 -16.16 10.33
CA VAL A 463 -22.58 -17.20 11.33
C VAL A 463 -23.06 -18.47 10.66
N MET A 464 -22.38 -19.57 10.95
CA MET A 464 -22.79 -20.91 10.53
C MET A 464 -23.57 -21.60 11.66
N ALA A 465 -24.76 -22.12 11.34
CA ALA A 465 -25.52 -22.99 12.22
C ALA A 465 -25.16 -24.46 11.93
N LEU A 466 -24.73 -25.18 12.95
CA LEU A 466 -24.29 -26.57 12.84
C LEU A 466 -25.45 -27.54 13.08
N SER A 467 -25.28 -28.79 12.64
CA SER A 467 -26.28 -29.85 12.84
C SER A 467 -26.59 -30.11 14.33
N SER A 468 -25.64 -29.83 15.22
CA SER A 468 -25.80 -29.89 16.68
C SER A 468 -26.72 -28.80 17.24
N GLY A 469 -27.06 -27.78 16.46
CA GLY A 469 -27.79 -26.58 16.89
C GLY A 469 -26.88 -25.45 17.39
N SER A 470 -25.59 -25.69 17.60
CA SER A 470 -24.61 -24.65 17.93
C SER A 470 -24.37 -23.73 16.73
N LYS A 471 -24.10 -22.46 17.02
CA LYS A 471 -23.72 -21.45 16.04
C LYS A 471 -22.26 -21.09 16.21
N PHE A 472 -21.54 -20.94 15.11
CA PHE A 472 -20.10 -20.66 15.13
C PHE A 472 -19.71 -19.62 14.07
N ALA A 473 -18.71 -18.79 14.38
CA ALA A 473 -18.11 -17.85 13.45
C ALA A 473 -16.63 -17.56 13.82
N PRO A 474 -15.64 -17.86 12.96
CA PRO A 474 -14.23 -17.62 13.28
C PRO A 474 -13.82 -16.15 13.05
N ILE A 475 -13.21 -15.51 14.06
CA ILE A 475 -12.82 -14.09 14.01
C ILE A 475 -11.38 -13.92 13.49
N GLY A 476 -10.44 -14.78 13.89
CA GLY A 476 -9.03 -14.69 13.50
C GLY A 476 -8.13 -14.14 14.59
N LEU A 477 -7.02 -13.48 14.21
CA LEU A 477 -6.05 -12.90 15.15
C LEU A 477 -6.55 -11.54 15.68
N THR A 478 -7.07 -11.53 16.90
CA THR A 478 -7.85 -10.41 17.47
C THR A 478 -7.04 -9.13 17.72
N LYS A 479 -5.70 -9.25 17.74
CA LYS A 479 -4.77 -8.11 17.86
C LYS A 479 -4.30 -7.53 16.53
N MET A 480 -4.69 -8.13 15.40
CA MET A 480 -4.44 -7.58 14.07
C MET A 480 -5.61 -6.69 13.63
N PHE A 481 -5.33 -5.61 12.90
CA PHE A 481 -6.40 -4.78 12.34
C PHE A 481 -7.29 -5.59 11.39
N ASN A 482 -6.68 -6.38 10.49
CA ASN A 482 -7.41 -7.31 9.65
C ASN A 482 -7.36 -8.74 10.23
N SER A 483 -8.06 -8.95 11.35
CA SER A 483 -8.06 -10.20 12.11
C SER A 483 -8.39 -11.43 11.26
N GLY A 484 -9.49 -11.38 10.51
CA GLY A 484 -9.97 -12.51 9.70
C GLY A 484 -9.05 -12.89 8.53
N GLY A 485 -8.13 -12.00 8.14
CA GLY A 485 -7.15 -12.27 7.08
C GLY A 485 -6.17 -13.41 7.42
N ALA A 486 -6.09 -13.79 8.70
CA ALA A 486 -5.29 -14.90 9.21
C ALA A 486 -5.85 -16.29 8.84
N ILE A 487 -7.15 -16.41 8.58
CA ILE A 487 -7.79 -17.70 8.31
C ILE A 487 -7.59 -18.06 6.83
N LYS A 488 -6.94 -19.19 6.56
CA LYS A 488 -6.57 -19.70 5.22
C LYS A 488 -7.27 -21.00 4.83
N GLY A 489 -7.97 -21.61 5.77
CA GLY A 489 -8.84 -22.74 5.52
C GLY A 489 -9.88 -22.84 6.62
N LEU A 490 -11.09 -23.24 6.25
CA LEU A 490 -12.22 -23.43 7.15
C LEU A 490 -13.04 -24.60 6.64
N LYS A 491 -13.41 -25.50 7.54
CA LYS A 491 -14.27 -26.64 7.26
C LYS A 491 -15.13 -26.94 8.49
N TYR A 492 -16.40 -27.22 8.24
CA TYR A 492 -17.35 -27.68 9.24
C TYR A 492 -17.64 -29.16 9.03
N GLU A 493 -17.46 -29.98 10.06
CA GLU A 493 -17.78 -31.40 10.04
C GLU A 493 -18.98 -31.67 10.95
N THR A 494 -20.10 -32.03 10.31
CA THR A 494 -21.43 -32.13 10.94
C THR A 494 -22.00 -33.55 10.94
N GLU A 495 -21.28 -34.53 10.36
CA GLU A 495 -21.68 -35.94 10.26
C GLU A 495 -21.38 -36.74 11.54
N ASN A 496 -20.56 -36.20 12.44
CA ASN A 496 -20.23 -36.79 13.73
C ASN A 496 -21.22 -36.32 14.82
N PRO A 497 -21.43 -37.12 15.89
CA PRO A 497 -22.27 -36.71 17.02
C PRO A 497 -21.75 -35.45 17.74
N VAL A 498 -20.48 -35.11 17.57
CA VAL A 498 -19.85 -33.86 18.03
C VAL A 498 -19.55 -32.99 16.82
N ALA A 499 -20.10 -31.78 16.80
CA ALA A 499 -19.84 -30.86 15.70
C ALA A 499 -18.42 -30.32 15.81
N THR A 500 -17.66 -30.41 14.71
CA THR A 500 -16.23 -30.07 14.69
C THR A 500 -15.97 -28.97 13.68
N VAL A 501 -15.22 -27.94 14.08
CA VAL A 501 -14.74 -26.87 13.20
C VAL A 501 -13.24 -27.00 13.02
N ILE A 502 -12.78 -27.11 11.78
CA ILE A 502 -11.37 -27.26 11.42
C ILE A 502 -10.92 -26.00 10.68
N MET A 503 -9.81 -25.41 11.11
CA MET A 503 -9.26 -24.21 10.51
C MET A 503 -7.76 -24.34 10.22
N LYS A 504 -7.32 -23.66 9.15
CA LYS A 504 -5.91 -23.36 8.90
C LYS A 504 -5.68 -21.88 9.15
N VAL A 505 -4.75 -21.54 10.04
CA VAL A 505 -4.54 -20.15 10.47
C VAL A 505 -3.07 -19.77 10.37
N ARG A 506 -2.80 -18.59 9.80
CA ARG A 506 -1.46 -18.03 9.65
C ARG A 506 -1.21 -16.93 10.68
N GLY A 507 -0.05 -16.96 11.33
CA GLY A 507 0.40 -15.94 12.28
C GLY A 507 0.45 -16.44 13.73
N CYS A 508 0.40 -15.52 14.69
CA CYS A 508 0.56 -15.82 16.12
C CYS A 508 -0.20 -14.84 17.01
N GLY A 509 -0.28 -15.16 18.31
CA GLY A 509 -0.95 -14.33 19.31
C GLY A 509 -2.39 -14.78 19.58
N PRO A 510 -3.21 -13.94 20.22
CA PRO A 510 -4.58 -14.29 20.59
C PRO A 510 -5.46 -14.52 19.34
N PHE A 511 -6.03 -15.71 19.25
CA PHE A 511 -7.04 -16.07 18.27
C PHE A 511 -8.44 -15.98 18.91
N GLY A 512 -9.41 -15.50 18.15
CA GLY A 512 -10.80 -15.38 18.58
C GLY A 512 -11.77 -16.12 17.67
N ALA A 513 -12.86 -16.61 18.25
CA ALA A 513 -14.04 -17.08 17.53
C ALA A 513 -15.31 -16.81 18.34
N TYR A 514 -16.45 -16.76 17.68
CA TYR A 514 -17.76 -16.79 18.33
C TYR A 514 -18.29 -18.23 18.33
N SER A 515 -18.82 -18.65 19.47
CA SER A 515 -19.60 -19.89 19.62
C SER A 515 -20.80 -19.65 20.53
N SER A 516 -21.98 -20.13 20.13
CA SER A 516 -23.17 -20.04 20.99
C SER A 516 -23.17 -21.04 22.16
N THR A 517 -22.29 -22.04 22.12
CA THR A 517 -22.08 -23.02 23.19
C THR A 517 -20.61 -23.04 23.59
N LYS A 518 -20.32 -23.32 24.87
CA LYS A 518 -18.95 -23.46 25.33
C LYS A 518 -18.29 -24.64 24.58
N PRO A 519 -17.14 -24.44 23.90
CA PRO A 519 -16.41 -25.56 23.31
C PRO A 519 -16.06 -26.62 24.34
N GLN A 520 -16.07 -27.88 23.92
CA GLN A 520 -15.64 -29.01 24.75
C GLN A 520 -14.12 -29.10 24.81
N ARG A 521 -13.48 -28.89 23.65
CA ARG A 521 -12.03 -29.01 23.48
C ARG A 521 -11.55 -28.17 22.30
N ILE A 522 -10.34 -27.62 22.43
CA ILE A 522 -9.62 -26.96 21.34
C ILE A 522 -8.24 -27.59 21.22
N THR A 523 -7.85 -27.93 19.99
CA THR A 523 -6.49 -28.39 19.70
C THR A 523 -5.82 -27.53 18.64
N VAL A 524 -4.51 -27.33 18.78
CA VAL A 524 -3.64 -26.66 17.81
C VAL A 524 -2.52 -27.63 17.47
N ASP A 525 -2.44 -28.04 16.21
CA ASP A 525 -1.52 -29.09 15.72
C ASP A 525 -1.59 -30.38 16.56
N SER A 526 -2.82 -30.78 16.90
CA SER A 526 -3.12 -31.97 17.72
C SER A 526 -2.71 -31.87 19.20
N GLU A 527 -2.16 -30.75 19.65
CA GLU A 527 -1.98 -30.45 21.08
C GLU A 527 -3.20 -29.74 21.64
N GLU A 528 -3.75 -30.22 22.76
CA GLU A 528 -4.83 -29.53 23.47
C GLU A 528 -4.32 -28.22 24.08
N VAL A 529 -5.11 -27.15 23.93
CA VAL A 529 -4.77 -25.82 24.44
C VAL A 529 -5.83 -25.32 25.40
N GLU A 530 -5.39 -24.55 26.40
CA GLU A 530 -6.30 -23.81 27.26
C GLU A 530 -6.99 -22.69 26.47
N PHE A 531 -8.26 -22.46 26.77
CA PHE A 531 -9.07 -21.41 26.15
C PHE A 531 -10.00 -20.77 27.17
N GLU A 532 -10.37 -19.53 26.88
CA GLU A 532 -11.39 -18.79 27.63
C GLU A 532 -12.69 -18.78 26.84
N TYR A 533 -13.82 -18.78 27.55
CA TYR A 533 -15.15 -18.68 26.96
C TYR A 533 -16.00 -17.70 27.76
N GLU A 534 -16.41 -16.61 27.12
CA GLU A 534 -17.30 -15.62 27.69
C GLU A 534 -18.75 -15.97 27.34
N GLY A 535 -19.50 -16.48 28.33
CA GLY A 535 -20.85 -17.02 28.09
C GLY A 535 -21.89 -16.00 27.61
N GLU A 536 -21.72 -14.71 27.92
CA GLU A 536 -22.66 -13.66 27.50
C GLU A 536 -22.48 -13.26 26.03
N SER A 537 -21.23 -13.04 25.60
CA SER A 537 -20.89 -12.65 24.22
C SER A 537 -20.74 -13.85 23.28
N GLY A 538 -20.47 -15.03 23.82
CA GLY A 538 -20.08 -16.23 23.06
C GLY A 538 -18.63 -16.18 22.56
N LEU A 539 -17.81 -15.24 23.02
CA LEU A 539 -16.42 -15.11 22.59
C LEU A 539 -15.56 -16.24 23.18
N VAL A 540 -14.86 -16.94 22.31
CA VAL A 540 -13.84 -17.95 22.60
C VAL A 540 -12.48 -17.36 22.26
N THR A 541 -11.51 -17.45 23.16
CA THR A 541 -10.13 -17.00 22.91
C THR A 541 -9.10 -18.04 23.36
N PHE A 542 -8.02 -18.16 22.59
CA PHE A 542 -6.84 -18.96 22.93
C PHE A 542 -5.61 -18.41 22.20
N ALA A 543 -4.40 -18.82 22.60
CA ALA A 543 -3.16 -18.26 22.05
C ALA A 543 -2.49 -19.19 21.04
N LEU A 544 -2.04 -18.61 19.93
CA LEU A 544 -1.16 -19.25 18.96
C LEU A 544 0.30 -18.86 19.23
N LYS A 545 1.20 -19.85 19.23
CA LYS A 545 2.64 -19.65 19.42
C LYS A 545 3.22 -18.90 18.21
N VAL A 546 4.43 -18.36 18.36
CA VAL A 546 5.18 -17.80 17.23
C VAL A 546 5.69 -18.96 16.37
N PRO A 547 5.37 -19.02 15.06
CA PRO A 547 5.84 -20.11 14.21
C PRO A 547 7.34 -20.00 13.94
N GLU A 548 8.00 -21.15 13.76
CA GLU A 548 9.42 -21.21 13.37
C GLU A 548 9.61 -21.09 11.85
N GLU A 549 8.60 -21.48 11.07
CA GLU A 549 8.64 -21.49 9.61
C GLU A 549 7.89 -20.29 9.01
N GLU A 550 8.42 -19.73 7.92
CA GLU A 550 7.73 -18.70 7.12
C GLU A 550 6.41 -19.25 6.57
N GLN A 551 5.33 -18.45 6.59
CA GLN A 551 4.02 -18.86 6.08
C GLN A 551 3.38 -20.10 6.77
N TYR A 552 3.83 -20.46 7.98
CA TYR A 552 3.26 -21.60 8.71
C TYR A 552 1.73 -21.48 8.91
N LEU A 553 1.04 -22.62 8.76
CA LEU A 553 -0.40 -22.73 8.91
C LEU A 553 -0.76 -23.68 10.05
N TRP A 554 -1.12 -23.10 11.19
CA TRP A 554 -1.64 -23.82 12.36
C TRP A 554 -2.89 -24.60 11.97
N ASN A 555 -2.95 -25.88 12.36
CA ASN A 555 -4.16 -26.70 12.27
C ASN A 555 -4.96 -26.60 13.56
N ILE A 556 -6.07 -25.86 13.53
CA ILE A 556 -6.93 -25.66 14.69
C ILE A 556 -8.16 -26.55 14.55
N VAL A 557 -8.51 -27.28 15.60
CA VAL A 557 -9.74 -28.07 15.68
C VAL A 557 -10.51 -27.66 16.94
N ILE A 558 -11.78 -27.26 16.77
CA ILE A 558 -12.70 -26.91 17.85
C ILE A 558 -13.85 -27.90 17.86
N GLU A 559 -14.05 -28.56 18.99
CA GLU A 559 -15.15 -29.50 19.24
C GLU A 559 -16.22 -28.81 20.10
N LEU A 560 -17.46 -28.78 19.60
CA LEU A 560 -18.58 -28.02 20.19
C LEU A 560 -19.60 -28.92 20.91
#